data_AF-A0A915PYZ7-F1
#
_entry.id   AF-A0A915PYZ7-F1
#
_cell.length_a   1.000
_cell.length_b   1.000
_cell.length_c   1.000
_cell.angle_alpha   90.00
_cell.angle_beta   90.00
_cell.angle_gamma   90.00
#
_symmetry.space_group_name_H-M   'P 1'
#
loop_
_entity.id
_entity.type
_entity.pdbx_description
1 polymer ?
#
loop_
_entity_poly.entity_id
_entity_poly.type
_entity_poly.pdbx_seq_one_letter_code
_entity_poly.pdbx_strand_id
1 'polypeptide(L)'
;MKGSNIAEIMCETIRDYESYYKYLRRDVHIEVLECVEFKIVAEYLNAIASRKLTCTEYGKRSSIAKCLENDAVILSMTFNSLFTPLNYVIKPGNLMDLLHSIAEFTKLRDKGMLSLEIASLLRKYPEMTREFLFTLIDIRDDVTSSESRALTEECMNMIGKKEGNPILIRLFQMAKGERKNAAQAIRDVVPRLRRRVMVSIANQ
;
A
#
# COMPACT_ATOMS: atom_id res chain seq x y z
N MET A 1 13.55 -6.49 -26.45
CA MET A 1 12.18 -6.47 -25.90
C MET A 1 12.25 -5.88 -24.51
N LYS A 2 11.85 -4.61 -24.31
CA LYS A 2 11.72 -4.02 -22.98
C LYS A 2 10.64 -4.83 -22.26
N GLY A 3 10.97 -5.50 -21.16
CA GLY A 3 9.96 -6.14 -20.32
C GLY A 3 8.96 -5.06 -19.92
N SER A 4 7.71 -5.22 -20.34
CA SER A 4 6.65 -4.27 -20.02
C SER A 4 6.58 -4.09 -18.51
N ASN A 5 6.57 -2.84 -18.05
CA ASN A 5 6.44 -2.53 -16.63
C ASN A 5 5.08 -3.06 -16.15
N ILE A 6 5.07 -4.00 -15.21
CA ILE A 6 3.85 -4.65 -14.70
C ILE A 6 2.87 -3.60 -14.16
N ALA A 7 3.36 -2.52 -13.54
CA ALA A 7 2.52 -1.41 -13.08
C ALA A 7 1.81 -0.69 -14.23
N GLU A 8 2.48 -0.50 -15.37
CA GLU A 8 1.86 0.09 -16.56
C GLU A 8 0.76 -0.83 -17.10
N ILE A 9 1.00 -2.14 -17.21
CA ILE A 9 -0.03 -3.10 -17.65
C ILE A 9 -1.24 -3.06 -16.71
N MET A 10 -1.00 -3.07 -15.39
CA MET A 10 -2.08 -2.96 -14.40
C MET A 10 -2.88 -1.68 -14.60
N CYS A 11 -2.20 -0.54 -14.81
CA CYS A 11 -2.84 0.76 -15.03
C CYS A 11 -3.64 0.82 -16.33
N GLU A 12 -3.13 0.27 -17.44
CA GLU A 12 -3.90 0.15 -18.69
C GLU A 12 -5.12 -0.75 -18.49
N THR A 13 -4.96 -1.88 -17.80
CA THR A 13 -6.08 -2.78 -17.49
C THR A 13 -7.18 -2.06 -16.71
N ILE A 14 -6.81 -1.26 -15.69
CA ILE A 14 -7.77 -0.46 -14.92
C ILE A 14 -8.48 0.57 -15.81
N ARG A 15 -7.74 1.25 -16.70
CA ARG A 15 -8.30 2.21 -17.66
C ARG A 15 -9.27 1.55 -18.64
N ASP A 16 -8.95 0.36 -19.15
CA ASP A 16 -9.84 -0.39 -20.03
C ASP A 16 -11.17 -0.70 -19.33
N TYR A 17 -11.10 -1.08 -18.05
CA TYR A 17 -12.29 -1.38 -17.26
C TYR A 17 -13.12 -0.14 -16.87
N GLU A 18 -12.53 1.06 -16.89
CA GLU A 18 -13.22 2.29 -16.51
C GLU A 18 -14.43 2.59 -17.41
N SER A 19 -14.34 2.20 -18.68
CA SER A 19 -15.44 2.35 -19.64
C SER A 19 -16.72 1.61 -19.23
N TYR A 20 -16.63 0.57 -18.40
CA TYR A 20 -17.78 -0.15 -17.86
C TYR A 20 -18.41 0.51 -16.63
N TYR A 21 -17.67 1.39 -15.95
CA TYR A 21 -18.14 2.08 -14.73
C TYR A 21 -18.82 3.41 -15.02
N LYS A 22 -18.74 3.93 -16.25
CA LYS A 22 -19.29 5.24 -16.65
C LYS A 22 -20.78 5.47 -16.39
N TYR A 23 -21.57 4.40 -16.24
CA TYR A 23 -23.01 4.49 -15.95
C TYR A 23 -23.34 4.31 -14.47
N LEU A 24 -22.35 4.06 -13.62
CA LEU A 24 -22.54 4.02 -12.18
C LEU A 24 -22.84 5.42 -11.65
N ARG A 25 -23.67 5.48 -10.60
CA ARG A 25 -23.79 6.72 -9.84
C ARG A 25 -22.43 7.11 -9.28
N ARG A 26 -22.14 8.41 -9.26
CA ARG A 26 -20.84 8.99 -8.90
C ARG A 26 -20.27 8.43 -7.60
N ASP A 27 -21.09 8.31 -6.56
CA ASP A 27 -20.71 7.80 -5.24
C ASP A 27 -20.32 6.32 -5.25
N VAL A 28 -21.03 5.51 -6.05
CA VAL A 28 -20.71 4.10 -6.26
C VAL A 28 -19.44 3.96 -7.09
N HIS A 29 -19.27 4.80 -8.12
CA HIS A 29 -18.08 4.83 -8.97
C HIS A 29 -16.81 5.15 -8.17
N ILE A 30 -16.86 6.20 -7.33
CA ILE A 30 -15.77 6.56 -6.43
C ILE A 30 -15.43 5.38 -5.50
N GLU A 31 -16.42 4.72 -4.89
CA GLU A 31 -16.15 3.58 -3.99
C GLU A 31 -15.50 2.40 -4.74
N VAL A 32 -15.88 2.14 -6.00
CA VAL A 32 -15.22 1.12 -6.83
C VAL A 32 -13.74 1.48 -7.02
N LEU A 33 -13.43 2.71 -7.43
CA LEU A 33 -12.05 3.16 -7.63
C LEU A 33 -11.24 3.11 -6.33
N GLU A 34 -11.77 3.58 -5.21
CA GLU A 34 -11.13 3.47 -3.89
C GLU A 34 -10.87 2.01 -3.50
N CYS A 35 -11.77 1.08 -3.84
CA CYS A 35 -11.58 -0.34 -3.57
C CYS A 35 -10.47 -0.96 -4.44
N VAL A 36 -10.38 -0.56 -5.70
CA VAL A 36 -9.32 -1.00 -6.61
C VAL A 36 -7.97 -0.48 -6.13
N GLU A 37 -7.87 0.82 -5.81
CA GLU A 37 -6.67 1.46 -5.27
C GLU A 37 -6.20 0.76 -3.99
N PHE A 38 -7.11 0.60 -3.02
CA PHE A 38 -6.85 -0.12 -1.78
C PHE A 38 -6.32 -1.53 -2.02
N LYS A 39 -6.93 -2.26 -2.96
CA LYS A 39 -6.54 -3.65 -3.24
C LYS A 39 -5.15 -3.72 -3.85
N ILE A 40 -4.80 -2.83 -4.76
CA ILE A 40 -3.47 -2.80 -5.38
C ILE A 40 -2.41 -2.55 -4.32
N VAL A 41 -2.57 -1.51 -3.49
CA VAL A 41 -1.61 -1.20 -2.43
C VAL A 41 -1.49 -2.35 -1.43
N ALA A 42 -2.61 -3.01 -1.09
CA ALA A 42 -2.60 -4.19 -0.22
C ALA A 42 -1.78 -5.34 -0.80
N GLU A 43 -1.77 -5.54 -2.13
CA GLU A 43 -0.94 -6.57 -2.78
C GLU A 43 0.55 -6.22 -2.75
N TYR A 44 0.91 -4.94 -2.90
CA TYR A 44 2.30 -4.48 -2.71
C TYR A 44 2.77 -4.76 -1.28
N LEU A 45 1.98 -4.40 -0.27
CA LEU A 45 2.33 -4.68 1.14
C LEU A 45 2.41 -6.18 1.40
N ASN A 46 1.50 -6.99 0.85
CA ASN A 46 1.57 -8.44 0.98
C ASN A 46 2.82 -9.04 0.31
N ALA A 47 3.24 -8.52 -0.84
CA ALA A 47 4.47 -8.96 -1.49
C ALA A 47 5.69 -8.72 -0.59
N ILE A 48 5.76 -7.56 0.07
CA ILE A 48 6.80 -7.23 1.06
C ILE A 48 6.70 -8.18 2.27
N ALA A 49 5.52 -8.30 2.87
CA ALA A 49 5.27 -9.14 4.04
C ALA A 49 5.54 -10.63 3.78
N SER A 50 5.47 -11.09 2.53
CA SER A 50 5.73 -12.48 2.15
C SER A 50 7.18 -12.92 2.33
N ARG A 51 8.12 -11.98 2.59
CA ARG A 51 9.57 -12.21 2.74
C ARG A 51 10.23 -12.89 1.54
N LYS A 52 9.57 -12.90 0.38
CA LYS A 52 10.17 -13.37 -0.89
C LYS A 52 11.09 -12.32 -1.52
N LEU A 53 11.01 -11.08 -1.04
CA LEU A 53 11.89 -9.98 -1.42
C LEU A 53 13.10 -9.98 -0.46
N THR A 54 14.09 -10.83 -0.72
CA THR A 54 15.37 -10.77 -0.01
C THR A 54 16.39 -9.97 -0.80
N CYS A 55 16.87 -8.88 -0.19
CA CYS A 55 17.99 -8.13 -0.73
C CYS A 55 19.27 -8.86 -0.33
N THR A 56 20.11 -9.18 -1.32
CA THR A 56 21.42 -9.82 -1.08
C THR A 56 22.56 -8.80 -1.06
N GLU A 57 22.28 -7.59 -1.56
CA GLU A 57 23.21 -6.46 -1.62
C GLU A 57 22.44 -5.15 -1.77
N TYR A 58 23.08 -4.03 -1.40
CA TYR A 58 22.53 -2.69 -1.54
C TYR A 58 22.08 -2.36 -2.97
N GLY A 59 22.80 -2.80 -4.00
CA GLY A 59 22.44 -2.55 -5.41
C GLY A 59 21.07 -3.11 -5.76
N LYS A 60 20.80 -4.36 -5.36
CA LYS A 60 19.50 -5.01 -5.51
C LYS A 60 18.43 -4.30 -4.67
N ARG A 61 18.74 -3.96 -3.42
CA ARG A 61 17.82 -3.22 -2.52
C ARG A 61 17.41 -1.87 -3.10
N SER A 62 18.36 -1.09 -3.59
CA SER A 62 18.13 0.21 -4.23
C SER A 62 17.31 0.06 -5.51
N SER A 63 17.53 -0.99 -6.29
CA SER A 63 16.76 -1.27 -7.51
C SER A 63 15.30 -1.62 -7.19
N ILE A 64 15.05 -2.43 -6.16
CA ILE A 64 13.70 -2.75 -5.67
C ILE A 64 12.99 -1.48 -5.19
N ALA A 65 13.67 -0.64 -4.40
CA ALA A 65 13.13 0.63 -3.93
C ALA A 65 12.75 1.57 -5.08
N LYS A 66 13.63 1.73 -6.09
CA LYS A 66 13.34 2.54 -7.28
C LYS A 66 12.16 2.01 -8.08
N CYS A 67 12.05 0.68 -8.20
CA CYS A 67 10.90 0.05 -8.84
C CYS A 67 9.61 0.42 -8.10
N LEU A 68 9.58 0.27 -6.77
CA LEU A 68 8.42 0.63 -5.94
C LEU A 68 8.07 2.11 -6.01
N GLU A 69 9.08 2.99 -6.03
CA GLU A 69 8.92 4.43 -6.17
C GLU A 69 8.28 4.81 -7.51
N ASN A 70 8.77 4.23 -8.62
CA ASN A 70 8.20 4.44 -9.95
C ASN A 70 6.76 3.92 -10.05
N ASP A 71 6.51 2.72 -9.50
CA ASP A 71 5.17 2.13 -9.47
C ASP A 71 4.18 3.03 -8.71
N ALA A 72 4.58 3.57 -7.55
CA ALA A 72 3.76 4.50 -6.77
C ALA A 72 3.42 5.77 -7.56
N VAL A 73 4.36 6.31 -8.35
CA VAL A 73 4.13 7.47 -9.22
C VAL A 73 3.12 7.13 -10.32
N ILE A 74 3.31 6.02 -11.03
CA ILE A 74 2.43 5.61 -12.13
C ILE A 74 1.00 5.33 -11.63
N LEU A 75 0.88 4.67 -10.48
CA LEU A 75 -0.41 4.41 -9.83
C LEU A 75 -1.08 5.71 -9.40
N SER A 76 -0.35 6.63 -8.76
CA SER A 76 -0.85 7.95 -8.37
C SER A 76 -1.37 8.73 -9.57
N MET A 77 -0.59 8.82 -10.64
CA MET A 77 -1.03 9.49 -11.88
C MET A 77 -2.30 8.86 -12.46
N THR A 78 -2.35 7.52 -12.48
CA THR A 78 -3.52 6.78 -12.99
C THR A 78 -4.76 7.07 -12.16
N PHE A 79 -4.73 6.88 -10.84
CA PHE A 79 -5.90 7.14 -9.98
C PHE A 79 -6.30 8.62 -9.97
N ASN A 80 -5.35 9.56 -9.96
CA ASN A 80 -5.65 10.99 -10.06
C ASN A 80 -6.47 11.30 -11.33
N SER A 81 -6.06 10.74 -12.47
CA SER A 81 -6.78 10.93 -13.74
C SER A 81 -8.17 10.28 -13.74
N LEU A 82 -8.37 9.15 -13.06
CA LEU A 82 -9.68 8.49 -12.93
C LEU A 82 -10.62 9.23 -11.97
N PHE A 83 -10.08 9.80 -10.88
CA PHE A 83 -10.87 10.55 -9.90
C PHE A 83 -11.22 11.99 -10.34
N THR A 84 -10.42 12.59 -11.23
CA THR A 84 -10.60 13.97 -11.68
C THR A 84 -11.98 14.22 -12.32
N PRO A 85 -12.48 13.41 -13.29
CA PRO A 85 -13.81 13.57 -13.86
C PRO A 85 -14.95 13.44 -12.83
N LEU A 86 -14.70 12.74 -11.73
CA LEU A 86 -15.65 12.53 -10.65
C LEU A 86 -15.62 13.65 -9.61
N ASN A 87 -14.88 14.74 -9.82
CA ASN A 87 -14.70 15.84 -8.87
C ASN A 87 -14.38 15.33 -7.44
N TYR A 88 -13.62 14.23 -7.35
CA TYR A 88 -13.26 13.62 -6.08
C TYR A 88 -11.96 14.24 -5.57
N VAL A 89 -12.00 14.79 -4.35
CA VAL A 89 -10.81 15.34 -3.69
C VAL A 89 -10.12 14.20 -2.95
N ILE A 90 -8.94 13.84 -3.42
CA ILE A 90 -8.10 12.81 -2.80
C ILE A 90 -7.70 13.29 -1.41
N LYS A 91 -7.97 12.48 -0.40
CA LYS A 91 -7.69 12.82 1.00
C LYS A 91 -6.17 12.80 1.28
N PRO A 92 -5.68 13.66 2.19
CA PRO A 92 -4.29 13.62 2.63
C PRO A 92 -3.95 12.27 3.31
N GLY A 93 -2.73 11.77 3.07
CA GLY A 93 -2.33 10.42 3.46
C GLY A 93 -2.73 9.38 2.41
N ASN A 94 -2.40 9.64 1.14
CA ASN A 94 -2.72 8.75 0.04
C ASN A 94 -1.98 7.41 0.24
N LEU A 95 -2.63 6.30 -0.12
CA LEU A 95 -2.05 4.97 -0.15
C LEU A 95 -0.74 4.90 -0.95
N MET A 96 -0.58 5.75 -1.97
CA MET A 96 0.67 5.87 -2.74
C MET A 96 1.81 6.50 -1.92
N ASP A 97 1.51 7.41 -1.00
CA ASP A 97 2.51 8.02 -0.12
C ASP A 97 3.13 6.97 0.82
N LEU A 98 2.36 5.95 1.19
CA LEU A 98 2.84 4.81 1.97
C LEU A 98 3.85 4.00 1.17
N LEU A 99 3.55 3.66 -0.08
CA LEU A 99 4.48 2.94 -0.95
C LEU A 99 5.77 3.75 -1.18
N HIS A 100 5.66 5.05 -1.39
CA HIS A 100 6.82 5.93 -1.50
C HIS A 100 7.65 5.95 -0.21
N SER A 101 7.01 6.05 0.96
CA SER A 101 7.72 6.05 2.25
C SER A 101 8.44 4.71 2.53
N ILE A 102 7.83 3.60 2.10
CA ILE A 102 8.45 2.26 2.15
C ILE A 102 9.65 2.18 1.20
N ALA A 103 9.55 2.76 0.00
CA ALA A 103 10.65 2.81 -0.96
C ALA A 103 11.84 3.62 -0.40
N GLU A 104 11.58 4.79 0.18
CA GLU A 104 12.59 5.62 0.87
C GLU A 104 13.32 4.82 1.97
N PHE A 105 12.57 4.17 2.85
CA PHE A 105 13.14 3.32 3.89
C PHE A 105 13.99 2.18 3.31
N THR A 106 13.51 1.54 2.25
CA THR A 106 14.21 0.43 1.59
C THR A 106 15.54 0.90 0.99
N LYS A 107 15.59 2.08 0.34
CA LYS A 107 16.84 2.62 -0.24
C LYS A 107 17.76 3.29 0.78
N LEU A 108 17.35 3.45 2.04
CA LEU A 108 18.19 4.04 3.08
C LEU A 108 19.55 3.31 3.15
N ARG A 109 20.62 4.04 2.89
CA ARG A 109 21.97 3.49 2.82
C ARG A 109 22.64 3.40 4.19
N ASP A 110 22.43 4.41 5.03
CA ASP A 110 23.06 4.48 6.35
C ASP A 110 22.31 3.59 7.35
N LYS A 111 22.96 2.50 7.80
CA LYS A 111 22.42 1.60 8.82
C LYS A 111 22.25 2.32 10.17
N GLY A 112 23.08 3.31 10.49
CA GLY A 112 23.00 4.07 11.74
C GLY A 112 21.73 4.93 11.85
N MET A 113 21.09 5.25 10.73
CA MET A 113 19.85 6.04 10.68
C MET A 113 18.58 5.19 10.78
N LEU A 114 18.69 3.85 10.87
CA LEU A 114 17.52 2.96 10.84
C LEU A 114 16.51 3.26 11.95
N SER A 115 16.96 3.39 13.20
CA SER A 115 16.05 3.65 14.33
C SER A 115 15.29 4.98 14.16
N LEU A 116 15.95 6.01 13.62
CA LEU A 116 15.34 7.31 13.34
C LEU A 116 14.27 7.19 12.25
N GLU A 117 14.59 6.50 11.15
CA GLU A 117 13.67 6.34 10.03
C GLU A 117 12.48 5.44 10.36
N ILE A 118 12.69 4.39 11.17
CA ILE A 118 11.61 3.55 11.70
C ILE A 118 10.67 4.42 12.57
N ALA A 119 11.21 5.22 13.47
CA ALA A 119 10.41 6.12 14.30
C ALA A 119 9.64 7.15 13.46
N SER A 120 10.24 7.65 12.38
CA SER A 120 9.59 8.55 11.41
C SER A 120 8.42 7.86 10.69
N LEU A 121 8.65 6.66 10.16
CA LEU A 121 7.63 5.84 9.50
C LEU A 121 6.45 5.56 10.41
N LEU A 122 6.70 5.10 11.63
CA LEU A 122 5.63 4.76 12.57
C LEU A 122 4.92 6.01 13.12
N ARG A 123 5.57 7.18 13.15
CA ARG A 123 4.89 8.45 13.46
C ARG A 123 3.91 8.85 12.36
N LYS A 124 4.27 8.58 11.10
CA LYS A 124 3.47 8.86 9.90
C LYS A 124 2.36 7.82 9.69
N TYR A 125 2.64 6.56 10.03
CA TYR A 125 1.75 5.41 9.88
C TYR A 125 1.68 4.60 11.19
N PRO A 126 1.02 5.16 12.23
CA PRO A 126 0.90 4.49 13.54
C PRO A 126 0.10 3.18 13.49
N GLU A 127 -0.59 2.90 12.38
CA GLU A 127 -1.36 1.68 12.15
C GLU A 127 -0.50 0.49 11.69
N MET A 128 0.78 0.73 11.40
CA MET A 128 1.71 -0.30 10.95
C MET A 128 1.83 -1.40 12.02
N THR A 129 1.61 -2.65 11.61
CA THR A 129 1.70 -3.79 12.52
C THR A 129 3.14 -4.15 12.84
N ARG A 130 3.35 -4.77 14.01
CA ARG A 130 4.66 -5.26 14.45
C ARG A 130 5.24 -6.25 13.45
N GLU A 131 4.38 -7.13 12.95
CA GLU A 131 4.72 -8.15 11.96
C GLU A 131 5.17 -7.51 10.66
N PHE A 132 4.43 -6.51 10.16
CA PHE A 132 4.80 -5.82 8.92
C PHE A 132 6.12 -5.07 9.08
N LEU A 133 6.31 -4.32 10.16
CA LEU A 133 7.55 -3.59 10.43
C LEU A 133 8.75 -4.55 10.49
N PHE A 134 8.63 -5.66 11.21
CA PHE A 134 9.67 -6.69 11.25
C PHE A 134 10.02 -7.16 9.84
N THR A 135 9.04 -7.53 9.01
CA THR A 135 9.31 -7.99 7.65
C THR A 135 9.97 -6.91 6.79
N LEU A 136 9.54 -5.64 6.93
CA LEU A 136 10.09 -4.52 6.19
C LEU A 136 11.56 -4.25 6.56
N ILE A 137 11.96 -4.42 7.83
CA ILE A 137 13.37 -4.28 8.23
C ILE A 137 14.17 -5.50 7.73
N ASP A 138 13.59 -6.70 7.85
CA ASP A 138 14.23 -7.97 7.54
C ASP A 138 14.49 -8.22 6.04
N ILE A 139 13.88 -7.44 5.12
CA ILE A 139 14.24 -7.52 3.69
C ILE A 139 15.64 -6.98 3.39
N ARG A 140 16.24 -6.22 4.31
CA ARG A 140 17.53 -5.54 4.11
C ARG A 140 18.69 -6.53 4.18
N ASP A 141 19.65 -6.37 3.29
CA ASP A 141 20.88 -7.16 3.20
C ASP A 141 21.86 -6.92 4.36
N ASP A 142 21.80 -5.76 5.01
CA ASP A 142 22.72 -5.30 6.06
C ASP A 142 22.18 -5.46 7.49
N VAL A 143 21.04 -6.14 7.65
CA VAL A 143 20.38 -6.36 8.95
C VAL A 143 20.03 -7.84 9.09
N THR A 144 20.49 -8.45 10.17
CA THR A 144 20.14 -9.83 10.53
C THR A 144 18.72 -9.90 11.09
N SER A 145 18.05 -11.06 10.97
CA SER A 145 16.71 -11.22 11.55
C SER A 145 16.65 -10.97 13.07
N SER A 146 17.75 -11.18 13.80
CA SER A 146 17.84 -10.82 15.23
C SER A 146 17.86 -9.32 15.44
N GLU A 147 18.65 -8.58 14.66
CA GLU A 147 18.67 -7.11 14.70
C GLU A 147 17.31 -6.53 14.28
N SER A 148 16.68 -7.10 13.24
CA SER A 148 15.33 -6.70 12.82
C SER A 148 14.30 -6.83 13.93
N ARG A 149 14.31 -7.95 14.69
CA ARG A 149 13.42 -8.11 15.85
C ARG A 149 13.71 -7.09 16.94
N ALA A 150 14.97 -6.88 17.27
CA ALA A 150 15.37 -5.92 18.30
C ALA A 150 14.91 -4.50 17.96
N LEU A 151 15.18 -4.05 16.72
CA LEU A 151 14.75 -2.73 16.23
C LEU A 151 13.23 -2.57 16.21
N THR A 152 12.50 -3.62 15.78
CA THR A 152 11.02 -3.62 15.81
C THR A 152 10.50 -3.44 17.23
N GLU A 153 11.00 -4.22 18.19
CA GLU A 153 10.56 -4.13 19.59
C GLU A 153 10.88 -2.76 20.20
N GLU A 154 12.11 -2.29 19.98
CA GLU A 154 12.58 -1.01 20.47
C GLU A 154 11.70 0.15 19.96
N CYS A 155 11.49 0.24 18.64
CA CYS A 155 10.77 1.35 18.03
C CYS A 155 9.26 1.30 18.27
N MET A 156 8.65 0.09 18.30
CA MET A 156 7.21 -0.04 18.58
C MET A 156 6.85 0.42 19.99
N ASN A 157 7.76 0.26 20.94
CA ASN A 157 7.55 0.71 22.33
C ASN A 157 7.69 2.23 22.50
N MET A 158 8.37 2.91 21.56
CA MET A 158 8.56 4.37 21.61
C MET A 158 7.31 5.16 21.19
N ILE A 159 6.35 4.52 20.53
CA ILE A 159 5.22 5.23 19.91
C ILE A 159 3.94 4.99 20.70
N GLY A 160 3.42 6.09 21.26
CA GLY A 160 2.14 6.09 21.95
C GLY A 160 0.98 5.78 20.99
N LYS A 161 -0.10 5.22 21.54
CA LYS A 161 -1.33 4.96 20.76
C LYS A 161 -1.89 6.27 20.21
N LYS A 162 -1.99 6.38 18.89
CA LYS A 162 -2.70 7.45 18.19
C LYS A 162 -4.01 6.91 17.60
N GLU A 163 -4.98 7.79 17.37
CA GLU A 163 -6.12 7.46 16.52
C GLU A 163 -5.61 7.17 15.11
N GLY A 164 -5.86 5.94 14.66
CA GLY A 164 -5.39 5.46 13.37
C GLY A 164 -6.43 5.66 12.27
N ASN A 165 -5.96 5.92 11.05
CA ASN A 165 -6.76 5.93 9.84
C ASN A 165 -7.37 4.54 9.60
N PRO A 166 -8.70 4.37 9.59
CA PRO A 166 -9.36 3.06 9.42
C PRO A 166 -8.96 2.32 8.14
N ILE A 167 -8.63 3.06 7.07
CA ILE A 167 -8.16 2.47 5.81
C ILE A 167 -6.79 1.83 6.01
N LEU A 168 -5.86 2.54 6.67
CA LEU A 168 -4.52 2.03 6.96
C LEU A 168 -4.53 0.87 7.96
N ILE A 169 -5.38 0.94 9.00
CA ILE A 169 -5.60 -0.20 9.92
C ILE A 169 -5.96 -1.46 9.12
N ARG A 170 -6.95 -1.34 8.23
CA ARG A 170 -7.38 -2.46 7.39
C ARG A 170 -6.27 -2.93 6.45
N LEU A 171 -5.51 -2.00 5.89
CA LEU A 171 -4.42 -2.29 4.96
C LEU A 171 -3.32 -3.13 5.64
N PHE A 172 -2.84 -2.70 6.80
CA PHE A 172 -1.81 -3.44 7.55
C PHE A 172 -2.33 -4.75 8.15
N GLN A 173 -3.61 -4.82 8.56
CA GLN A 173 -4.23 -6.09 8.93
C GLN A 173 -4.27 -7.11 7.78
N MET A 174 -4.32 -6.64 6.54
CA MET A 174 -4.31 -7.49 5.34
C MET A 174 -2.90 -7.84 4.87
N ALA A 175 -1.87 -7.11 5.28
CA ALA A 175 -0.47 -7.29 4.90
C ALA A 175 0.20 -8.41 5.71
N LYS A 176 -0.30 -9.65 5.56
CA LYS A 176 0.19 -10.84 6.30
C LYS A 176 1.16 -11.72 5.51
N GLY A 177 1.41 -11.41 4.24
CA GLY A 177 2.24 -12.23 3.35
C GLY A 177 1.54 -13.52 2.87
N GLU A 178 0.27 -13.70 3.21
CA GLU A 178 -0.58 -14.80 2.77
C GLU A 178 -1.23 -14.46 1.41
N ARG A 179 -1.15 -15.38 0.44
CA ARG A 179 -1.97 -15.26 -0.78
C ARG A 179 -3.42 -15.53 -0.44
N LYS A 180 -4.24 -14.47 -0.35
CA LYS A 180 -5.70 -14.64 -0.36
C LYS A 180 -6.14 -15.07 -1.75
N ASN A 181 -6.97 -16.11 -1.85
CA ASN A 181 -7.60 -16.47 -3.12
C ASN A 181 -8.62 -15.37 -3.54
N ALA A 182 -8.87 -15.24 -4.84
CA ALA A 182 -9.71 -14.18 -5.40
C ALA A 182 -11.12 -14.11 -4.75
N ALA A 183 -11.67 -15.27 -4.37
CA ALA A 183 -12.95 -15.37 -3.67
C ALA A 183 -12.95 -14.64 -2.31
N GLN A 184 -11.85 -14.69 -1.55
CA GLN A 184 -11.75 -13.97 -0.28
C GLN A 184 -11.61 -12.46 -0.48
N ALA A 185 -10.93 -12.02 -1.55
CA ALA A 185 -10.81 -10.60 -1.88
C ALA A 185 -12.15 -9.97 -2.25
N ILE A 186 -12.99 -10.68 -3.01
CA ILE A 186 -14.34 -10.22 -3.39
C ILE A 186 -15.23 -10.09 -2.15
N ARG A 187 -15.17 -11.07 -1.22
CA ARG A 187 -15.93 -11.03 0.05
C ARG A 187 -15.63 -9.80 0.90
N ASP A 188 -14.40 -9.29 0.85
CA ASP A 188 -13.97 -8.12 1.61
C ASP A 188 -14.49 -6.79 0.99
N VAL A 189 -14.79 -6.75 -0.31
CA VAL A 189 -15.19 -5.53 -1.04
C VAL A 189 -16.72 -5.39 -1.15
N VAL A 190 -17.42 -6.49 -1.45
CA VAL A 190 -18.87 -6.50 -1.74
C VAL A 190 -19.74 -5.83 -0.65
N PRO A 191 -19.48 -6.01 0.67
CA PRO A 191 -20.30 -5.37 1.70
C PRO A 191 -20.25 -3.83 1.67
N ARG A 192 -19.11 -3.24 1.30
CA ARG A 192 -18.95 -1.78 1.21
C ARG A 192 -19.74 -1.22 0.04
N LEU A 193 -19.62 -1.84 -1.13
CA LEU A 193 -20.39 -1.50 -2.32
C LEU A 193 -21.90 -1.64 -2.05
N ARG A 194 -22.34 -2.73 -1.41
CA ARG A 194 -23.74 -2.92 -1.03
C ARG A 194 -24.24 -1.78 -0.14
N ARG A 195 -23.46 -1.37 0.86
CA ARG A 195 -23.84 -0.25 1.75
C ARG A 195 -23.95 1.07 0.98
N ARG A 196 -23.00 1.38 0.10
CA ARG A 196 -23.05 2.59 -0.74
C ARG A 196 -24.26 2.59 -1.66
N VAL A 197 -24.53 1.47 -2.33
CA VAL A 197 -25.71 1.32 -3.19
C VAL A 197 -26.99 1.52 -2.38
N MET A 198 -27.10 0.96 -1.17
CA MET A 198 -28.27 1.16 -0.30
C MET A 198 -28.46 2.63 0.10
N VAL A 199 -27.41 3.32 0.56
CA VAL A 199 -27.47 4.76 0.89
C VAL A 199 -27.90 5.58 -0.33
N SER A 200 -27.36 5.24 -1.49
CA SER A 200 -27.63 5.89 -2.76
C SER A 200 -29.05 5.64 -3.28
N ILE A 201 -29.71 4.54 -2.89
CA ILE A 201 -31.14 4.30 -3.12
C ILE A 201 -31.99 5.08 -2.11
N ALA A 202 -31.60 5.13 -0.83
CA ALA A 202 -32.37 5.75 0.23
C ALA A 202 -32.40 7.29 0.18
N ASN A 203 -31.43 7.91 -0.50
CA ASN A 203 -31.32 9.36 -0.68
C ASN A 203 -31.89 9.86 -2.02
N GLN A 204 -32.70 9.04 -2.71
CA GLN A 204 -33.52 9.46 -3.86
C GLN A 204 -34.82 10.09 -3.37
#